data_AF-A0A9D6PQM0-F1
#
_entry.id   AF-A0A9D6PQM0-F1
#
_cell.length_a   1.000
_cell.length_b   1.000
_cell.length_c   1.000
_cell.angle_alpha   90.00
_cell.angle_beta   90.00
_cell.angle_gamma   90.00
#
_symmetry.space_group_name_H-M   'P 1'
#
loop_
_entity.id
_entity.type
_entity.pdbx_description
1 polymer ?
#
loop_
_entity_poly.entity_id
_entity_poly.type
_entity_poly.pdbx_seq_one_letter_code
_entity_poly.pdbx_strand_id
1 'polypeptide(L)'
;MARMSSRRLPRLAALARLLAGAACLVLFPALLQAQAPAGSPPALPPELEKVRSALEKYQDAVVAIHDGYHSTLGCVEYAEGGMGIHFLNLRLIGRVPDPMRPQILSYEPVGNQVRLVGAEWFIPLVTGV
;
A
#
# COMPACT_ATOMS: atom_id res chain seq x y z
N MET A 1 51.81 68.61 9.57
CA MET A 1 50.87 67.77 10.34
C MET A 1 50.80 66.39 9.71
N ALA A 2 51.00 65.35 10.50
CA ALA A 2 51.36 64.00 10.07
C ALA A 2 50.22 63.23 9.39
N ARG A 3 50.57 62.52 8.31
CA ARG A 3 49.71 61.62 7.54
C ARG A 3 49.69 60.27 8.26
N MET A 4 48.60 59.96 8.97
CA MET A 4 48.46 58.68 9.67
C MET A 4 47.82 57.64 8.75
N SER A 5 48.66 56.68 8.37
CA SER A 5 48.31 55.44 7.68
C SER A 5 47.47 54.53 8.58
N SER A 6 46.31 54.07 8.10
CA SER A 6 45.62 52.90 8.64
C SER A 6 45.33 51.89 7.53
N ARG A 7 46.36 51.11 7.20
CA ARG A 7 46.17 49.75 6.69
C ARG A 7 45.63 48.89 7.81
N ARG A 8 44.47 48.26 7.65
CA ARG A 8 43.90 47.11 8.42
C ARG A 8 42.43 46.98 7.96
N LEU A 9 41.86 45.89 7.45
CA LEU A 9 42.19 44.47 7.44
C LEU A 9 41.44 43.79 6.25
N PRO A 10 42.10 43.13 5.28
CA PRO A 10 41.39 42.25 4.34
C PRO A 10 41.29 40.80 4.85
N ARG A 11 41.94 40.48 5.98
CA ARG A 11 42.12 39.07 6.41
C ARG A 11 40.93 38.44 7.15
N LEU A 12 39.97 39.23 7.63
CA LEU A 12 38.81 38.67 8.35
C LEU A 12 37.67 38.22 7.43
N ALA A 13 37.58 38.76 6.21
CA ALA A 13 36.56 38.35 5.24
C ALA A 13 36.89 37.01 4.54
N ALA A 14 38.15 36.58 4.55
CA ALA A 14 38.58 35.36 3.88
C ALA A 14 38.23 34.08 4.67
N LEU A 15 38.15 34.13 6.01
CA LEU A 15 37.80 32.96 6.81
C LEU A 15 36.29 32.64 6.80
N ALA A 16 35.43 33.65 6.65
CA ALA A 16 33.98 33.45 6.63
C ALA A 16 33.47 32.73 5.37
N ARG A 17 34.20 32.82 4.25
CA ARG A 17 33.83 32.16 2.98
C ARG A 17 34.29 30.70 2.89
N LEU A 18 35.26 30.28 3.70
CA LEU A 18 35.73 28.89 3.71
C LEU A 18 34.85 27.97 4.58
N LEU A 19 34.14 28.51 5.57
CA LEU A 19 33.22 27.72 6.41
C LEU A 19 31.82 27.56 5.81
N ALA A 20 31.37 28.49 4.96
CA ALA A 20 30.07 28.39 4.28
C ALA A 20 30.08 27.41 3.08
N GLY A 21 31.25 27.18 2.45
CA GLY A 21 31.38 26.23 1.34
C GLY A 21 31.44 24.76 1.80
N ALA A 22 31.99 24.49 2.99
CA ALA A 22 32.11 23.13 3.51
C ALA A 22 30.80 22.56 4.05
N ALA A 23 29.87 23.42 4.53
CA ALA A 23 28.60 22.97 5.10
C ALA A 23 27.57 22.50 4.05
N CYS A 24 27.68 22.93 2.79
CA CYS A 24 26.73 22.53 1.74
C CYS A 24 27.06 21.19 1.07
N LEU A 25 28.30 20.70 1.19
CA LEU A 25 28.70 19.41 0.58
C LEU A 25 28.44 18.18 1.47
N VAL A 26 28.18 18.36 2.77
CA VAL A 26 27.95 17.24 3.70
C VAL A 26 26.47 16.95 3.96
N LEU A 27 25.54 17.80 3.50
CA LEU A 27 24.10 17.60 3.72
C LEU A 27 23.35 16.99 2.53
N PHE A 28 23.98 16.86 1.36
CA PHE A 28 23.31 16.31 0.18
C PHE A 28 23.25 14.77 0.02
N PRO A 29 24.11 13.93 0.64
CA PRO A 29 23.99 12.48 0.38
C PRO A 29 22.87 11.82 1.22
N ALA A 30 22.27 12.53 2.18
CA ALA A 30 21.23 11.98 3.05
C ALA A 30 19.85 11.83 2.38
N LEU A 31 19.61 12.46 1.22
CA LEU A 31 18.37 12.30 0.45
C LEU A 31 18.37 11.05 -0.45
N LEU A 32 19.49 10.32 -0.50
CA LEU A 32 19.59 9.04 -1.22
C LEU A 32 19.38 7.85 -0.27
N GLN A 33 18.52 7.99 0.75
CA GLN A 33 18.00 6.83 1.48
C GLN A 33 17.09 6.03 0.53
N ALA A 34 17.73 5.09 -0.16
CA ALA A 34 17.21 3.80 -0.56
C ALA A 34 15.69 3.76 -0.82
N GLN A 35 15.28 4.21 -2.01
CA GLN A 35 14.19 3.49 -2.67
C GLN A 35 14.76 2.10 -2.97
N ALA A 36 14.56 1.16 -2.04
CA ALA A 36 14.71 -0.25 -2.37
C ALA A 36 13.86 -0.46 -3.64
N PRO A 37 14.40 -1.06 -4.71
CA PRO A 37 13.54 -1.49 -5.79
C PRO A 37 12.46 -2.33 -5.12
N ALA A 38 11.19 -1.96 -5.33
CA ALA A 38 10.08 -2.84 -5.00
C ALA A 38 10.37 -4.12 -5.80
N GLY A 39 11.00 -5.10 -5.15
CA GLY A 39 11.32 -6.36 -5.77
C GLY A 39 10.02 -6.89 -6.35
N SER A 40 10.08 -7.48 -7.55
CA SER A 40 8.92 -8.15 -8.12
C SER A 40 8.27 -9.00 -7.04
N PRO A 41 6.94 -8.88 -6.81
CA PRO A 41 6.29 -9.66 -5.78
C PRO A 41 6.67 -11.13 -6.00
N PRO A 42 6.97 -11.87 -4.93
CA PRO A 42 7.37 -13.26 -5.05
C PRO A 42 6.33 -14.02 -5.87
N ALA A 43 6.80 -14.92 -6.75
CA ALA A 43 5.89 -15.74 -7.54
C ALA A 43 4.96 -16.51 -6.59
N LEU A 44 3.66 -16.51 -6.91
CA LEU A 44 2.70 -17.24 -6.09
C LEU A 44 2.93 -18.75 -6.23
N PRO A 45 2.75 -19.53 -5.15
CA PRO A 45 2.68 -20.97 -5.23
C PRO A 45 1.62 -21.43 -6.26
N PRO A 46 1.82 -22.57 -6.94
CA PRO A 46 0.90 -23.05 -7.98
C PRO A 46 -0.56 -23.15 -7.54
N GLU A 47 -0.81 -23.47 -6.27
CA GLU A 47 -2.14 -23.57 -5.68
C GLU A 47 -2.83 -22.21 -5.60
N LEU A 48 -2.11 -21.16 -5.20
CA LEU A 48 -2.65 -19.81 -5.17
C LEU A 48 -2.89 -19.26 -6.58
N GLU A 49 -2.11 -19.70 -7.58
CA GLU A 49 -2.39 -19.31 -8.97
C GLU A 49 -3.63 -19.95 -9.55
N LYS A 50 -3.96 -21.18 -9.14
CA LYS A 50 -5.25 -21.78 -9.48
C LYS A 50 -6.39 -20.99 -8.87
N VAL A 51 -6.26 -20.59 -7.60
CA VAL A 51 -7.27 -19.76 -6.92
C VAL A 51 -7.43 -18.42 -7.62
N ARG A 52 -6.33 -17.69 -7.89
CA ARG A 52 -6.36 -16.41 -8.60
C ARG A 52 -7.06 -16.53 -9.96
N SER A 53 -6.71 -17.56 -10.73
CA SER A 53 -7.31 -17.81 -12.05
C SER A 53 -8.80 -18.12 -11.96
N ALA A 54 -9.23 -18.90 -10.96
CA ALA A 54 -10.65 -19.22 -10.76
C ALA A 54 -11.51 -18.02 -10.36
N LEU A 55 -10.89 -17.02 -9.70
CA LEU A 55 -11.56 -15.79 -9.27
C LEU A 55 -11.55 -14.69 -10.33
N GLU A 56 -10.85 -14.87 -11.46
CA GLU A 56 -10.70 -13.85 -12.50
C GLU A 56 -12.05 -13.34 -13.02
N LYS A 57 -13.05 -14.22 -13.15
CA LYS A 57 -14.41 -13.86 -13.55
C LYS A 57 -15.10 -12.86 -12.63
N TYR A 58 -14.69 -12.78 -11.36
CA TYR A 58 -15.27 -11.87 -10.36
C TYR A 58 -14.64 -10.47 -10.40
N GLN A 59 -13.71 -10.21 -11.33
CA GLN A 59 -13.38 -8.83 -11.68
C GLN A 59 -14.63 -8.04 -12.10
N ASP A 60 -15.61 -8.71 -12.72
CA ASP A 60 -16.96 -8.20 -12.87
C ASP A 60 -17.81 -8.57 -11.64
N ALA A 61 -18.16 -7.56 -10.84
CA ALA A 61 -18.98 -7.75 -9.65
C ALA A 61 -20.41 -8.24 -9.97
N VAL A 62 -20.92 -8.04 -11.18
CA VAL A 62 -22.24 -8.56 -11.59
C VAL A 62 -22.21 -10.09 -11.67
N VAL A 63 -21.09 -10.67 -12.12
CA VAL A 63 -20.88 -12.14 -12.10
C VAL A 63 -20.90 -12.66 -10.66
N ALA A 64 -20.24 -11.95 -9.74
CA ALA A 64 -20.25 -12.30 -8.33
C ALA A 64 -21.69 -12.28 -7.75
N ILE A 65 -22.46 -11.24 -8.06
CA ILE A 65 -23.87 -11.13 -7.66
C ILE A 65 -24.70 -12.30 -8.20
N HIS A 66 -24.52 -12.65 -9.48
CA HIS A 66 -25.24 -13.76 -10.09
C HIS A 66 -24.88 -15.12 -9.46
N ASP A 67 -23.65 -15.30 -9.00
CA ASP A 67 -23.21 -16.51 -8.28
C ASP A 67 -23.62 -16.54 -6.79
N GLY A 68 -24.27 -15.46 -6.33
CA GLY A 68 -24.88 -15.31 -5.01
C GLY A 68 -23.98 -14.65 -3.97
N TYR A 69 -23.01 -13.85 -4.39
CA TYR A 69 -22.25 -12.97 -3.52
C TYR A 69 -22.93 -11.61 -3.44
N HIS A 70 -23.29 -11.17 -2.23
CA HIS A 70 -24.01 -9.91 -2.03
C HIS A 70 -23.26 -9.00 -1.06
N SER A 71 -23.23 -7.71 -1.36
CA SER A 71 -22.59 -6.71 -0.49
C SER A 71 -23.21 -6.72 0.91
N THR A 72 -22.38 -6.88 1.94
CA THR A 72 -22.83 -6.93 3.33
C THR A 72 -22.88 -5.56 3.99
N LEU A 73 -22.04 -4.61 3.57
CA LEU A 73 -21.96 -3.23 4.05
C LEU A 73 -21.29 -2.32 2.98
N GLY A 74 -21.41 -1.00 3.14
CA GLY A 74 -20.59 -0.03 2.40
C GLY A 74 -19.10 -0.15 2.76
N CYS A 75 -18.21 0.42 1.94
CA CYS A 75 -16.75 0.31 2.10
C CYS A 75 -16.31 0.66 3.53
N VAL A 76 -15.53 -0.22 4.17
CA VAL A 76 -14.93 0.09 5.47
C VAL A 76 -13.51 0.57 5.26
N GLU A 77 -13.25 1.84 5.57
CA GLU A 77 -11.96 2.50 5.38
C GLU A 77 -11.46 3.14 6.68
N TYR A 78 -10.16 3.03 6.94
CA TYR A 78 -9.44 3.67 8.05
C TYR A 78 -8.23 4.44 7.51
N ALA A 79 -7.63 5.32 8.32
CA ALA A 79 -6.46 6.11 7.93
C ALA A 79 -5.24 5.22 7.57
N GLU A 80 -5.18 4.05 8.19
CA GLU A 80 -4.13 3.05 8.03
C GLU A 80 -4.41 2.06 6.88
N GLY A 81 -5.61 2.08 6.30
CA GLY A 81 -6.06 1.16 5.26
C GLY A 81 -7.53 0.75 5.42
N GLY A 82 -8.15 0.23 4.37
CA GLY A 82 -9.53 -0.25 4.39
C GLY A 82 -9.65 -1.76 4.31
N MET A 83 -10.78 -2.30 4.79
CA MET A 83 -11.15 -3.70 4.54
C MET A 83 -11.78 -3.88 3.15
N GLY A 84 -12.27 -2.79 2.55
CA GLY A 84 -12.99 -2.79 1.28
C GLY A 84 -14.50 -2.98 1.44
N ILE A 85 -15.15 -3.31 0.33
CA ILE A 85 -16.57 -3.66 0.24
C ILE A 85 -16.64 -5.18 0.16
N HIS A 86 -17.14 -5.81 1.22
CA HIS A 86 -17.30 -7.25 1.27
C HIS A 86 -18.57 -7.70 0.58
N PHE A 87 -18.43 -8.65 -0.33
CA PHE A 87 -19.50 -9.39 -0.95
C PHE A 87 -19.49 -10.82 -0.40
N LEU A 88 -20.51 -11.17 0.39
CA LEU A 88 -20.61 -12.44 1.09
C LEU A 88 -21.56 -13.39 0.36
N ASN A 89 -21.15 -14.66 0.24
CA ASN A 89 -22.01 -15.76 -0.19
C ASN A 89 -22.34 -16.66 1.01
N LEU A 90 -23.49 -16.40 1.62
CA LEU A 90 -23.95 -17.11 2.82
C LEU A 90 -24.06 -18.63 2.63
N ARG A 91 -24.30 -19.10 1.39
CA ARG A 91 -24.44 -20.53 1.08
C ARG A 91 -23.13 -21.30 1.20
N LEU A 92 -21.99 -20.60 1.22
CA LEU A 92 -20.66 -21.19 1.30
C LEU A 92 -20.12 -21.23 2.74
N ILE A 93 -20.86 -20.68 3.71
CA ILE A 93 -20.46 -20.71 5.12
C ILE A 93 -20.59 -22.14 5.65
N GLY A 94 -19.51 -22.66 6.21
CA GLY A 94 -19.47 -24.00 6.78
C GLY A 94 -18.22 -24.25 7.60
N ARG A 95 -18.13 -25.45 8.18
CA ARG A 95 -16.98 -25.86 9.00
C ARG A 95 -15.72 -26.13 8.17
N VAL A 96 -15.90 -26.53 6.92
CA VAL A 96 -14.81 -26.88 6.00
C VAL A 96 -14.95 -25.99 4.77
N PRO A 97 -14.07 -25.00 4.58
CA PRO A 97 -14.11 -24.14 3.41
C PRO A 97 -13.62 -24.88 2.16
N ASP A 98 -14.24 -24.59 1.01
CA ASP A 98 -13.71 -24.96 -0.30
C ASP A 98 -12.63 -23.95 -0.71
N PRO A 99 -11.36 -24.36 -0.91
CA PRO A 99 -10.29 -23.44 -1.31
C PRO A 99 -10.56 -22.70 -2.64
N MET A 100 -11.41 -23.24 -3.50
CA MET A 100 -11.74 -22.65 -4.80
C MET A 100 -12.99 -21.76 -4.76
N ARG A 101 -13.70 -21.71 -3.63
CA ARG A 101 -14.95 -20.98 -3.46
C ARG A 101 -14.93 -20.21 -2.14
N PRO A 102 -14.27 -19.03 -2.11
CA PRO A 102 -14.23 -18.18 -0.93
C PRO A 102 -15.64 -17.80 -0.48
N GLN A 103 -15.82 -17.56 0.82
CA GLN A 103 -17.11 -17.11 1.32
C GLN A 103 -17.30 -15.61 1.03
N ILE A 104 -16.21 -14.85 1.00
CA ILE A 104 -16.21 -13.41 0.83
C ILE A 104 -15.28 -13.01 -0.31
N LEU A 105 -15.75 -12.08 -1.14
CA LEU A 105 -14.93 -11.32 -2.08
C LEU A 105 -14.82 -9.89 -1.56
N SER A 106 -13.62 -9.32 -1.54
CA SER A 106 -13.40 -7.92 -1.15
C SER A 106 -13.11 -7.07 -2.37
N TYR A 107 -13.82 -5.95 -2.47
CA TYR A 107 -13.69 -4.98 -3.55
C TYR A 107 -13.27 -3.61 -3.03
N GLU A 108 -12.64 -2.80 -3.86
CA GLU A 108 -12.42 -1.37 -3.60
C GLU A 108 -13.13 -0.50 -4.65
N PRO A 109 -13.61 0.71 -4.29
CA PRO A 109 -14.13 1.66 -5.27
C PRO A 109 -13.04 2.16 -6.23
N VAL A 110 -13.34 2.17 -7.51
CA VAL A 110 -12.53 2.81 -8.56
C VAL A 110 -13.46 3.68 -9.42
N GLY A 111 -13.58 4.95 -9.05
CA GLY A 111 -14.59 5.85 -9.63
C GLY A 111 -16.01 5.36 -9.30
N ASN A 112 -16.80 5.06 -10.34
CA ASN A 112 -18.17 4.55 -10.20
C ASN A 112 -18.24 3.01 -10.29
N GLN A 113 -17.09 2.34 -10.34
CA GLN A 113 -16.99 0.89 -10.44
C GLN A 113 -16.29 0.33 -9.20
N VAL A 114 -16.23 -0.99 -9.10
CA VAL A 114 -15.50 -1.69 -8.06
C VAL A 114 -14.45 -2.61 -8.67
N ARG A 115 -13.31 -2.76 -8.00
CA ARG A 115 -12.22 -3.66 -8.38
C ARG A 115 -12.04 -4.74 -7.33
N LEU A 116 -11.95 -6.00 -7.76
CA LEU A 116 -11.65 -7.11 -6.86
C LEU A 116 -10.23 -6.97 -6.32
N VAL A 117 -10.08 -6.95 -5.00
CA VAL A 117 -8.79 -6.80 -4.30
C VAL A 117 -8.44 -7.98 -3.41
N GLY A 118 -9.42 -8.82 -3.06
CA GLY A 118 -9.19 -9.94 -2.17
C GLY A 118 -10.29 -10.98 -2.17
N ALA A 119 -9.96 -12.12 -1.58
CA ALA A 119 -10.89 -13.20 -1.28
C ALA A 119 -10.60 -13.71 0.13
N GLU A 120 -11.65 -14.03 0.87
CA GLU A 120 -11.53 -14.43 2.27
C GLU A 120 -12.31 -15.73 2.52
N TRP A 121 -11.70 -16.57 3.33
CA TRP A 121 -12.29 -17.78 3.88
C TRP A 121 -12.34 -17.61 5.38
N PHE A 122 -13.50 -17.82 5.99
CA PHE A 122 -13.62 -17.76 7.44
C PHE A 122 -14.36 -18.99 7.94
N ILE A 123 -13.89 -19.50 9.07
CA ILE A 123 -14.44 -20.69 9.72
C ILE A 123 -15.08 -20.22 11.03
N PRO A 124 -16.41 -20.31 11.17
CA PRO A 124 -17.06 -20.00 12.43
C PRO A 124 -16.57 -20.94 13.54
N LEU A 125 -16.05 -20.37 14.63
CA LEU A 125 -15.55 -21.16 15.77
C LEU A 125 -16.65 -21.61 16.74
N VAL A 126 -17.90 -21.19 16.51
CA VAL A 126 -19.05 -21.51 17.38
C VAL A 126 -19.91 -22.61 16.74
N THR A 127 -19.98 -23.75 17.40
CA THR A 127 -20.98 -24.81 17.17
C THR A 127 -22.30 -24.39 17.81
N GLY A 128 -23.15 -23.69 17.07
CA GLY A 128 -24.50 -23.33 17.52
C GLY A 128 -25.54 -23.85 16.54
N VAL A 129 -26.52 -24.55 17.07
CA VAL A 129 -27.84 -24.81 16.46
C VAL A 129 -28.39 -23.54 15.83
#